data_AF-A0A494G909-F1
#
_entry.id   AF-A0A494G909-F1
#
_cell.length_a   1.000
_cell.length_b   1.000
_cell.length_c   1.000
_cell.angle_alpha   90.00
_cell.angle_beta   90.00
_cell.angle_gamma   90.00
#
_symmetry.space_group_name_H-M   'P 1'
#
loop_
_entity.id
_entity.type
_entity.pdbx_description
1 polymer ?
#
loop_
_entity_poly.entity_id
_entity_poly.type
_entity_poly.pdbx_seq_one_letter_code
_entity_poly.pdbx_strand_id
1 'polypeptide(L)'
;RVSSSQILLNEVAPRPHNSGHQTIECCYTSQFEQHLRAVVGLPLGDPSMRTPASIMYNILGEDDGEAGFKLAHRLIARALCIPGASVHWYDKPEMRKQRKMGHITLVGQSMGILEQRLQCILSEQSHQVHETPRVAIIMGSDTDLPVMKDAAKILDLFGVTHEVNVKICSNN
;
A
#
# COMPACT_ATOMS: atom_id res chain seq x y z
N ARG A 1 -8.68 24.31 34.99
CA ARG A 1 -8.64 24.60 33.53
C ARG A 1 -7.32 24.06 33.03
N VAL A 2 -7.35 23.02 32.18
CA VAL A 2 -6.14 22.48 31.54
C VAL A 2 -5.76 23.46 30.43
N SER A 3 -4.53 23.98 30.44
CA SER A 3 -4.05 24.85 29.34
C SER A 3 -3.74 24.02 28.10
N SER A 4 -3.83 24.63 26.91
CA SER A 4 -3.80 23.99 25.58
C SER A 4 -2.53 23.21 25.23
N SER A 5 -1.56 23.12 26.15
CA SER A 5 -0.24 22.51 25.93
C SER A 5 0.20 21.60 27.09
N GLN A 6 -0.75 21.13 27.91
CA GLN A 6 -0.44 20.19 28.98
C GLN A 6 -0.41 18.76 28.46
N ILE A 7 0.65 18.02 28.84
CA ILE A 7 0.76 16.58 28.60
C ILE A 7 0.13 15.87 29.80
N LEU A 8 -0.83 14.99 29.53
CA LEU A 8 -1.52 14.18 30.54
C LEU A 8 -1.23 12.70 30.28
N LEU A 9 -1.02 11.93 31.36
CA LEU A 9 -0.92 10.49 31.29
C LEU A 9 -2.33 9.90 31.19
N ASN A 10 -2.59 9.11 30.13
CA ASN A 10 -3.86 8.41 29.96
C ASN A 10 -3.83 6.99 30.56
N GLU A 11 -2.94 6.14 30.05
CA GLU A 11 -2.84 4.73 30.44
C GLU A 11 -1.41 4.20 30.26
N VAL A 12 -1.13 3.04 30.86
CA VAL A 12 0.16 2.34 30.75
C VAL A 12 -0.07 0.89 30.38
N ALA A 13 0.65 0.42 29.35
CA ALA A 13 0.72 -0.99 28.98
C ALA A 13 2.13 -1.53 29.29
N PRO A 14 2.30 -2.43 30.28
CA PRO A 14 3.61 -2.96 30.69
C PRO A 14 4.08 -4.10 29.77
N ARG A 15 4.03 -3.87 28.45
CA ARG A 15 4.35 -4.85 27.40
C ARG A 15 4.60 -4.12 26.07
N PRO A 16 5.15 -4.80 25.05
CA PRO A 16 5.08 -4.29 23.68
C PRO A 16 3.66 -3.83 23.32
N HIS A 17 3.56 -2.68 22.69
CA HIS A 17 2.30 -1.98 22.43
C HIS A 17 2.07 -1.77 20.93
N ASN A 18 0.80 -1.71 20.53
CA ASN A 18 0.42 -1.65 19.12
C ASN A 18 1.04 -0.45 18.40
N SER A 19 1.05 0.73 19.04
CA SER A 19 1.65 1.94 18.47
C SER A 19 3.16 1.82 18.20
N GLY A 20 3.84 0.87 18.84
CA GLY A 20 5.26 0.59 18.64
C GLY A 20 5.57 -0.36 17.48
N HIS A 21 4.58 -0.92 16.78
CA HIS A 21 4.84 -1.92 15.72
C HIS A 21 5.69 -1.35 14.57
N GLN A 22 5.52 -0.06 14.26
CA GLN A 22 6.33 0.63 13.25
C GLN A 22 7.85 0.53 13.48
N THR A 23 8.29 0.33 14.74
CA THR A 23 9.71 0.24 15.10
C THR A 23 10.41 -0.95 14.45
N ILE A 24 9.67 -1.95 13.94
CA ILE A 24 10.24 -3.05 13.18
C ILE A 24 10.92 -2.53 11.90
N GLU A 25 10.24 -1.64 11.17
CA GLU A 25 10.78 -1.08 9.92
C GLU A 25 11.58 0.19 10.16
N CYS A 26 11.11 1.08 11.04
CA CYS A 26 11.57 2.46 11.09
C CYS A 26 12.70 2.74 12.08
N CYS A 27 13.01 1.83 13.02
CA CYS A 27 14.07 1.99 14.02
C CYS A 27 15.24 1.02 13.82
N TYR A 28 16.40 1.30 14.43
CA TYR A 28 17.53 0.36 14.46
C TYR A 28 17.26 -0.86 15.34
N THR A 29 16.49 -0.70 16.41
CA THR A 29 16.08 -1.81 17.29
C THR A 29 14.58 -1.71 17.56
N SER A 30 13.84 -2.77 17.22
CA SER A 30 12.39 -2.81 17.41
C SER A 30 12.01 -2.92 18.89
N GLN A 31 10.78 -2.54 19.25
CA GLN A 31 10.29 -2.73 20.62
C GLN A 31 10.34 -4.20 21.09
N PHE A 32 10.21 -5.16 20.17
CA PHE A 32 10.23 -6.59 20.50
C PHE A 32 11.65 -7.05 20.82
N GLU A 33 12.62 -6.61 20.03
CA GLU A 33 14.02 -6.89 20.28
C GLU A 33 14.50 -6.20 21.56
N GLN A 34 14.11 -4.93 21.78
CA GLN A 34 14.40 -4.25 23.05
C GLN A 34 13.81 -4.98 24.24
N HIS A 35 12.55 -5.42 24.13
CA HIS A 35 11.89 -6.17 25.18
C HIS A 35 12.62 -7.48 25.48
N LEU A 36 13.00 -8.24 24.45
CA LEU A 36 13.77 -9.47 24.63
C LEU A 36 15.12 -9.21 25.30
N ARG A 37 15.90 -8.25 24.78
CA ARG A 37 17.21 -7.86 25.34
C ARG A 37 17.09 -7.49 26.82
N ALA A 38 16.09 -6.69 27.18
CA ALA A 38 15.83 -6.32 28.56
C ALA A 38 15.48 -7.53 29.44
N VAL A 39 14.64 -8.45 28.97
CA VAL A 39 14.23 -9.65 29.71
C VAL A 39 15.41 -10.60 29.96
N VAL A 40 16.31 -10.76 28.99
CA VAL A 40 17.46 -11.69 29.10
C VAL A 40 18.75 -11.03 29.59
N GLY A 41 18.73 -9.74 29.94
CA GLY A 41 19.89 -9.01 30.47
C GLY A 41 20.97 -8.68 29.44
N LEU A 42 20.61 -8.58 28.16
CA LEU A 42 21.53 -8.14 27.09
C LEU A 42 21.59 -6.61 26.99
N PRO A 43 22.68 -6.04 26.42
CA PRO A 43 22.74 -4.60 26.15
C PRO A 43 21.58 -4.12 25.27
N LEU A 44 20.93 -3.03 25.67
CA LEU A 44 19.85 -2.41 24.90
C LEU A 44 20.38 -1.91 23.55
N GLY A 45 19.53 -1.99 22.53
CA GLY A 45 19.84 -1.49 21.19
C GLY A 45 19.54 0.00 21.04
N ASP A 46 19.87 0.57 19.87
CA ASP A 46 19.57 1.96 19.55
C ASP A 46 18.09 2.11 19.14
N PRO A 47 17.27 2.88 19.89
CA PRO A 47 15.86 3.09 19.54
C PRO A 47 15.66 4.15 18.45
N SER A 48 16.74 4.80 17.98
CA SER A 48 16.67 5.88 16.99
C SER A 48 16.03 5.40 15.69
N MET A 49 15.27 6.30 15.07
CA MET A 49 14.72 6.04 13.75
C MET A 49 15.86 5.99 12.72
N ARG A 50 15.86 4.95 11.89
CA ARG A 50 16.75 4.82 10.72
C ARG A 50 16.11 5.34 9.44
N THR A 51 14.83 5.72 9.49
CA THR A 51 14.07 6.32 8.38
C THR A 51 13.61 7.73 8.77
N PRO A 52 13.56 8.69 7.82
CA PRO A 52 13.14 10.06 8.15
C PRO A 52 11.68 10.18 8.62
N ALA A 53 10.79 9.36 8.09
CA ALA A 53 9.39 9.31 8.48
C ALA A 53 8.85 7.88 8.46
N SER A 54 7.77 7.65 9.21
CA SER A 54 7.04 6.39 9.29
C SER A 54 5.55 6.61 9.57
N ILE A 55 4.69 5.79 8.97
CA ILE A 55 3.26 5.67 9.30
C ILE A 55 2.96 4.19 9.50
N MET A 56 2.22 3.84 10.55
CA MET A 56 1.65 2.50 10.70
C MET A 56 0.13 2.55 10.67
N TYR A 57 -0.45 1.64 9.88
CA TYR A 57 -1.88 1.47 9.70
C TYR A 57 -2.30 0.06 10.13
N ASN A 58 -3.33 -0.05 10.99
CA ASN A 58 -3.85 -1.37 11.37
C ASN A 58 -4.75 -1.93 10.28
N ILE A 59 -4.55 -3.21 9.94
CA ILE A 59 -5.52 -3.96 9.14
C ILE A 59 -6.55 -4.54 10.10
N LEU A 60 -7.76 -4.01 10.08
CA LEU A 60 -8.89 -4.52 10.85
C LEU A 60 -9.77 -5.40 9.96
N GLY A 61 -10.47 -6.36 10.56
CA GLY A 61 -11.56 -7.05 9.88
C GLY A 61 -12.70 -6.08 9.60
N GLU A 62 -13.03 -5.88 8.32
CA GLU A 62 -14.16 -5.04 7.89
C GLU A 62 -15.45 -5.85 7.76
N ASP A 63 -15.32 -7.14 7.51
CA ASP A 63 -16.43 -8.10 7.50
C ASP A 63 -16.05 -9.39 8.21
N ASP A 64 -17.00 -10.30 8.38
CA ASP A 64 -16.77 -11.61 8.97
C ASP A 64 -16.46 -12.67 7.90
N GLY A 65 -15.68 -13.69 8.27
CA GLY A 65 -15.37 -14.83 7.39
C GLY A 65 -14.68 -14.44 6.08
N GLU A 66 -15.02 -15.17 5.00
CA GLU A 66 -14.36 -15.07 3.70
C GLU A 66 -14.45 -13.68 3.06
N ALA A 67 -15.59 -12.99 3.23
CA ALA A 67 -15.76 -11.64 2.69
C ALA A 67 -14.74 -10.65 3.30
N GLY A 68 -14.52 -10.74 4.61
CA GLY A 68 -13.53 -9.91 5.30
C GLY A 68 -12.10 -10.27 4.89
N PHE A 69 -11.77 -11.55 4.68
CA PHE A 69 -10.46 -11.95 4.14
C PHE A 69 -10.22 -11.33 2.75
N LYS A 70 -11.21 -11.37 1.85
CA LYS A 70 -11.09 -10.75 0.51
C LYS A 70 -10.84 -9.25 0.60
N LEU A 71 -11.53 -8.53 1.49
CA LEU A 71 -11.31 -7.10 1.72
C LEU A 71 -9.89 -6.82 2.20
N ALA A 72 -9.44 -7.53 3.24
CA ALA A 72 -8.09 -7.39 3.77
C ALA A 72 -7.02 -7.72 2.73
N HIS A 73 -7.19 -8.79 1.95
CA HIS A 73 -6.25 -9.16 0.89
C HIS A 73 -6.18 -8.13 -0.25
N ARG A 74 -7.28 -7.48 -0.62
CA ARG A 74 -7.26 -6.36 -1.59
C ARG A 74 -6.46 -5.16 -1.05
N LEU A 75 -6.63 -4.82 0.23
CA LEU A 75 -5.85 -3.78 0.88
C LEU A 75 -4.36 -4.14 0.90
N ILE A 76 -4.03 -5.37 1.28
CA ILE A 76 -2.66 -5.90 1.30
C ILE A 76 -2.05 -5.85 -0.10
N ALA A 77 -2.77 -6.31 -1.13
CA ALA A 77 -2.29 -6.28 -2.50
C ALA A 77 -1.94 -4.86 -2.97
N ARG A 78 -2.79 -3.87 -2.66
CA ARG A 78 -2.48 -2.45 -2.93
C ARG A 78 -1.23 -2.00 -2.18
N ALA A 79 -1.12 -2.33 -0.90
CA ALA A 79 0.03 -1.95 -0.08
C ALA A 79 1.36 -2.54 -0.59
N LEU A 80 1.36 -3.80 -1.05
CA LEU A 80 2.55 -4.45 -1.59
C LEU A 80 3.08 -3.79 -2.87
N CYS A 81 2.25 -3.03 -3.59
CA CYS A 81 2.67 -2.25 -4.76
C CYS A 81 3.29 -0.89 -4.41
N ILE A 82 3.25 -0.47 -3.14
CA ILE A 82 3.73 0.84 -2.71
C ILE A 82 5.18 0.77 -2.22
N PRO A 83 6.12 1.55 -2.80
CA PRO A 83 7.49 1.60 -2.33
C PRO A 83 7.59 2.01 -0.85
N GLY A 84 8.39 1.26 -0.08
CA GLY A 84 8.58 1.49 1.35
C GLY A 84 7.42 1.02 2.23
N ALA A 85 6.45 0.27 1.68
CA ALA A 85 5.44 -0.42 2.46
C ALA A 85 5.94 -1.81 2.91
N SER A 86 5.58 -2.19 4.13
CA SER A 86 5.79 -3.53 4.67
C SER A 86 4.50 -4.00 5.32
N VAL A 87 4.05 -5.20 4.96
CA VAL A 87 2.81 -5.79 5.47
C VAL A 87 3.16 -6.89 6.46
N HIS A 88 2.56 -6.81 7.65
CA HIS A 88 2.62 -7.85 8.67
C HIS A 88 1.22 -8.44 8.85
N TRP A 89 1.05 -9.66 8.36
CA TRP A 89 -0.19 -10.42 8.50
C TRP A 89 -0.08 -11.38 9.68
N TYR A 90 -1.07 -11.36 10.59
CA TYR A 90 -1.03 -12.20 11.80
C TYR A 90 -1.58 -13.61 11.59
N ASP A 91 -2.02 -13.95 10.37
CA ASP A 91 -2.51 -15.28 10.00
C ASP A 91 -3.55 -15.86 10.96
N LYS A 92 -4.50 -15.01 11.38
CA LYS A 92 -5.57 -15.44 12.27
C LYS A 92 -6.57 -16.28 11.48
N PRO A 93 -6.95 -17.47 11.98
CA PRO A 93 -7.77 -18.42 11.22
C PRO A 93 -9.20 -17.92 10.97
N GLU A 94 -9.67 -16.98 11.78
CA GLU A 94 -11.00 -16.42 11.68
C GLU A 94 -10.94 -14.90 11.50
N MET A 95 -11.61 -14.44 10.46
CA MET A 95 -11.88 -13.04 10.22
C MET A 95 -13.12 -12.60 11.00
N ARG A 96 -12.98 -11.55 11.79
CA ARG A 96 -14.08 -10.95 12.56
C ARG A 96 -14.04 -9.43 12.46
N LYS A 97 -15.20 -8.78 12.40
CA LYS A 97 -15.31 -7.32 12.40
C LYS A 97 -14.53 -6.68 13.56
N GLN A 98 -13.80 -5.61 13.25
CA GLN A 98 -12.97 -4.84 14.19
C GLN A 98 -11.81 -5.62 14.85
N ARG A 99 -11.59 -6.89 14.48
CA ARG A 99 -10.43 -7.66 14.95
C ARG A 99 -9.18 -7.18 14.22
N LYS A 100 -8.09 -6.94 14.95
CA LYS A 100 -6.78 -6.65 14.34
C LYS A 100 -6.26 -7.91 13.63
N MET A 101 -6.11 -7.85 12.32
CA MET A 101 -5.67 -8.97 11.48
C MET A 101 -4.23 -8.81 11.00
N GLY A 102 -3.73 -7.58 10.98
CA GLY A 102 -2.36 -7.26 10.63
C GLY A 102 -2.07 -5.79 10.81
N HIS A 103 -0.94 -5.35 10.28
CA HIS A 103 -0.63 -3.93 10.11
C HIS A 103 0.23 -3.71 8.86
N ILE A 104 0.22 -2.46 8.38
CA ILE A 104 1.05 -1.98 7.29
C ILE A 104 1.93 -0.89 7.87
N THR A 105 3.24 -0.98 7.67
CA THR A 105 4.18 0.11 7.99
C THR A 105 4.66 0.72 6.68
N LEU A 106 4.57 2.05 6.56
CA LEU A 106 5.12 2.84 5.46
C LEU A 106 6.32 3.61 5.97
N VAL A 107 7.45 3.54 5.27
CA VAL A 107 8.64 4.36 5.55
C VAL A 107 9.04 5.21 4.35
N GLY A 108 9.61 6.39 4.60
CA GLY A 108 9.93 7.34 3.54
C GLY A 108 10.61 8.62 4.03
N GLN A 109 10.73 9.58 3.12
CA GLN A 109 11.53 10.81 3.33
C GLN A 109 10.80 11.91 4.11
N SER A 110 9.46 11.93 4.08
CA SER A 110 8.66 12.94 4.78
C SER A 110 7.26 12.43 5.05
N MET A 111 6.58 13.02 6.04
CA MET A 111 5.21 12.64 6.39
C MET A 111 4.24 12.84 5.22
N GLY A 112 4.35 13.96 4.48
CA GLY A 112 3.46 14.24 3.35
C GLY A 112 3.53 13.19 2.23
N ILE A 113 4.71 12.63 1.94
CA ILE A 113 4.84 11.53 0.96
C ILE A 113 4.15 10.26 1.50
N LEU A 114 4.27 10.00 2.80
CA LEU A 114 3.66 8.83 3.42
C LEU A 114 2.14 8.93 3.50
N GLU A 115 1.60 10.12 3.79
CA GLU A 115 0.17 10.38 3.77
C GLU A 115 -0.42 10.16 2.37
N GLN A 116 0.26 10.66 1.32
CA GLN A 116 -0.16 10.42 -0.06
C GLN A 116 -0.15 8.92 -0.41
N ARG A 117 0.92 8.21 -0.02
CA ARG A 117 1.02 6.76 -0.23
C ARG A 117 -0.05 5.98 0.53
N LEU A 118 -0.32 6.33 1.78
CA LEU A 118 -1.40 5.74 2.56
C LEU A 118 -2.74 5.98 1.87
N GLN A 119 -2.99 7.20 1.38
CA GLN A 119 -4.21 7.51 0.66
C GLN A 119 -4.38 6.65 -0.59
N CYS A 120 -3.30 6.40 -1.36
CA CYS A 120 -3.33 5.47 -2.50
C CYS A 120 -3.67 4.03 -2.10
N ILE A 121 -3.23 3.58 -0.93
CA ILE A 121 -3.55 2.24 -0.41
C ILE A 121 -5.04 2.16 -0.03
N LEU A 122 -5.56 3.22 0.61
CA LEU A 122 -6.93 3.25 1.12
C LEU A 122 -7.96 3.49 0.01
N SER A 123 -7.63 4.27 -1.02
CA SER A 123 -8.55 4.55 -2.12
C SER A 123 -8.94 3.28 -2.87
N GLU A 124 -10.22 2.90 -2.84
CA GLU A 124 -10.80 1.81 -3.66
C GLU A 124 -10.79 2.08 -5.16
N GLN A 125 -10.26 3.23 -5.57
CA GLN A 125 -9.88 3.44 -6.95
C GLN A 125 -8.84 2.39 -7.29
N SER A 126 -9.32 1.34 -7.95
CA SER A 126 -8.52 0.49 -8.81
C SER A 126 -7.51 1.42 -9.46
N HIS A 127 -6.22 1.12 -9.28
CA HIS A 127 -5.34 1.40 -10.39
C HIS A 127 -6.06 0.78 -11.58
N GLN A 128 -6.59 1.62 -12.48
CA GLN A 128 -6.40 1.31 -13.88
C GLN A 128 -4.90 1.09 -13.94
N VAL A 129 -4.50 -0.18 -13.91
CA VAL A 129 -3.24 -0.57 -14.49
C VAL A 129 -3.32 0.13 -15.83
N HIS A 130 -2.49 1.15 -16.02
CA HIS A 130 -2.23 1.63 -17.37
C HIS A 130 -1.62 0.40 -18.02
N GLU A 131 -2.47 -0.45 -18.59
CA GLU A 131 -2.03 -1.56 -19.38
C GLU A 131 -1.25 -0.90 -20.49
N THR A 132 0.06 -1.06 -20.45
CA THR A 132 0.90 -0.79 -21.61
C THR A 132 0.27 -1.57 -22.76
N PRO A 133 -0.20 -0.89 -23.81
CA PRO A 133 -0.93 -1.56 -24.88
C PRO A 133 -0.05 -2.68 -25.43
N ARG A 134 -0.60 -3.90 -25.54
CA ARG A 134 0.16 -5.04 -26.07
C ARG A 134 0.35 -4.94 -27.58
N VAL A 135 -0.50 -4.15 -28.23
CA VAL A 135 -0.55 -4.00 -29.69
C VAL A 135 -0.79 -2.53 -30.04
N ALA A 136 -0.01 -2.00 -30.97
CA ALA A 136 -0.27 -0.69 -31.57
C ALA A 136 -0.78 -0.87 -33.01
N ILE A 137 -1.89 -0.21 -33.34
CA ILE A 137 -2.42 -0.10 -34.71
C ILE A 137 -1.96 1.24 -35.26
N ILE A 138 -1.01 1.21 -36.19
CA ILE A 138 -0.46 2.42 -36.82
C ILE A 138 -0.97 2.52 -38.26
N MET A 139 -1.64 3.63 -38.57
CA MET A 139 -2.19 3.93 -39.89
C MET A 139 -1.34 4.97 -40.61
N GLY A 140 -1.25 4.88 -41.94
CA GLY A 140 -0.52 5.85 -42.76
C GLY A 140 -1.32 7.09 -43.11
N SER A 141 -2.65 6.99 -43.12
CA SER A 141 -3.58 8.10 -43.37
C SER A 141 -4.97 7.82 -42.80
N ASP A 142 -5.80 8.87 -42.69
CA ASP A 142 -7.19 8.75 -42.22
C ASP A 142 -8.07 7.88 -43.15
N THR A 143 -7.65 7.66 -44.39
CA THR A 143 -8.37 6.80 -45.34
C THR A 143 -8.33 5.32 -44.97
N ASP A 144 -7.39 4.91 -44.11
CA ASP A 144 -7.27 3.52 -43.65
C ASP A 144 -8.23 3.20 -42.48
N LEU A 145 -8.83 4.24 -41.88
CA LEU A 145 -9.67 4.14 -40.69
C LEU A 145 -10.84 3.15 -40.81
N PRO A 146 -11.59 3.08 -41.94
CA PRO A 146 -12.69 2.13 -42.07
C PRO A 146 -12.26 0.66 -41.94
N VAL A 147 -11.06 0.32 -42.45
CA VAL A 147 -10.53 -1.05 -42.41
C VAL A 147 -9.90 -1.34 -41.04
N MET A 148 -9.17 -0.37 -40.50
CA MET A 148 -8.41 -0.55 -39.24
C MET A 148 -9.31 -0.48 -38.00
N LYS A 149 -10.47 0.18 -38.10
CA LYS A 149 -11.49 0.17 -37.05
C LYS A 149 -12.00 -1.25 -36.76
N ASP A 150 -12.04 -2.13 -37.76
CA ASP A 150 -12.44 -3.52 -37.55
C ASP A 150 -11.36 -4.33 -36.82
N ALA A 151 -10.08 -4.02 -37.04
CA ALA A 151 -8.99 -4.60 -36.26
C ALA A 151 -9.07 -4.20 -34.78
N ALA A 152 -9.35 -2.93 -34.49
CA ALA A 152 -9.57 -2.45 -33.12
C ALA A 152 -10.76 -3.16 -32.43
N LYS A 153 -11.89 -3.31 -33.13
CA LYS A 153 -13.07 -4.05 -32.61
C LYS A 153 -12.77 -5.51 -32.30
N ILE A 154 -11.94 -6.17 -33.11
CA ILE A 154 -11.53 -7.55 -32.87
C ILE A 154 -10.68 -7.62 -31.59
N LEU A 155 -9.73 -6.69 -31.40
CA LEU A 155 -8.92 -6.63 -30.19
C LEU A 155 -9.79 -6.38 -28.94
N ASP A 156 -10.79 -5.49 -29.04
CA ASP A 156 -11.78 -5.28 -27.98
C ASP A 156 -12.55 -6.55 -27.66
N LEU A 157 -12.99 -7.30 -28.69
CA LEU A 157 -13.72 -8.56 -28.52
C LEU A 157 -12.91 -9.62 -27.76
N PHE A 158 -11.58 -9.65 -27.96
CA PHE A 158 -10.68 -10.57 -27.28
C PHE A 158 -10.11 -10.01 -25.96
N GLY A 159 -10.52 -8.82 -25.53
CA GLY A 159 -10.02 -8.18 -24.31
C GLY A 159 -8.53 -7.81 -24.39
N VAL A 160 -8.01 -7.54 -25.59
CA VAL A 160 -6.61 -7.17 -25.83
C VAL A 160 -6.49 -5.65 -25.84
N THR A 161 -5.72 -5.11 -24.90
CA THR A 161 -5.44 -3.67 -24.84
C THR A 161 -4.57 -3.20 -26.00
N HIS A 162 -4.99 -2.12 -26.64
CA HIS A 162 -4.36 -1.60 -27.85
C HIS A 162 -4.43 -0.06 -27.94
N GLU A 163 -3.54 0.52 -28.73
CA GLU A 163 -3.58 1.95 -29.11
C GLU A 163 -3.77 2.10 -30.63
N VAL A 164 -4.44 3.18 -31.05
CA VAL A 164 -4.63 3.51 -32.47
C VAL A 164 -4.01 4.88 -32.74
N ASN A 165 -3.09 4.96 -33.71
CA ASN A 165 -2.40 6.20 -34.04
C ASN A 165 -2.33 6.40 -35.57
N VAL A 166 -2.54 7.63 -36.03
CA VAL A 166 -2.41 8.01 -37.45
C VAL A 166 -1.09 8.73 -37.61
N LYS A 167 -0.15 8.09 -38.32
CA LYS A 167 1.13 8.69 -38.65
C LYS A 167 1.04 9.26 -40.05
N ILE A 168 0.65 10.52 -40.14
CA ILE A 168 0.67 11.26 -41.42
C ILE A 168 2.13 11.39 -41.83
N CYS A 169 2.54 10.68 -42.87
CA CYS A 169 3.81 10.94 -43.53
C CYS A 169 3.69 12.28 -44.27
N SER A 170 3.91 13.39 -43.57
CA SER A 170 4.20 14.67 -44.20
C SER A 170 5.58 14.54 -44.84
N ASN A 171 5.63 14.42 -46.17
CA ASN A 171 6.87 14.55 -46.92
C ASN A 171 7.47 15.93 -46.62
N ASN A 172 8.61 15.92 -45.92
CA ASN A 172 9.55 17.04 -45.88
C ASN A 172 10.80 16.60 -46.66
#